data_AF-A0A7L4RIM2-F1
#
_entry.id   AF-A0A7L4RIM2-F1
#
_cell.length_a   1.000
_cell.length_b   1.000
_cell.length_c   1.000
_cell.angle_alpha   90.00
_cell.angle_beta   90.00
_cell.angle_gamma   90.00
#
_symmetry.space_group_name_H-M   'P 1'
#
loop_
_entity.id
_entity.type
_entity.pdbx_description
1 polymer ?
#
loop_
_entity_poly.entity_id
_entity_poly.type
_entity_poly.pdbx_seq_one_letter_code
_entity_poly.pdbx_strand_id
1 'polypeptide(L)' 'MITIRHEGCILCAGCASVCPTGALELVGNKIEYYPEKCISCGTCVKVCPAAVITLRKEGKETGAKK' A
#
# COMPACT_ATOMS: atom_id res chain seq x y z
N MET A 1 -7.14 -6.50 4.72
CA MET A 1 -5.65 -6.49 4.82
C MET A 1 -5.03 -6.22 3.45
N ILE A 2 -3.81 -5.67 3.40
CA ILE A 2 -3.09 -5.42 2.14
C ILE A 2 -1.87 -6.34 1.97
N THR A 3 -1.38 -6.45 0.74
CA THR A 3 -0.13 -7.14 0.39
C THR A 3 0.67 -6.25 -0.55
N ILE A 4 1.99 -6.16 -0.36
CA ILE A 4 2.89 -5.30 -1.15
C ILE A 4 3.87 -6.18 -1.91
N ARG A 5 4.02 -5.96 -3.22
CA ARG A 5 5.08 -6.58 -4.02
C ARG A 5 6.30 -5.65 -4.07
N HIS A 6 7.38 -6.07 -3.42
CA HIS A 6 8.60 -5.26 -3.37
C HIS A 6 9.32 -5.17 -4.72
N GLU A 7 9.17 -6.17 -5.60
CA GLU A 7 9.84 -6.25 -6.89
C GLU A 7 9.51 -5.11 -7.86
N GLY A 8 8.31 -4.53 -7.77
CA GLY A 8 7.92 -3.35 -8.56
C GLY A 8 7.87 -2.05 -7.76
N CYS A 9 8.30 -2.06 -6.50
CA CYS A 9 8.19 -0.88 -5.65
C CYS A 9 9.27 0.14 -6.03
N ILE A 10 8.85 1.28 -6.58
CA ILE A 10 9.77 2.38 -6.95
C ILE A 10 10.15 3.29 -5.76
N LEU A 11 9.82 2.90 -4.52
CA LEU A 11 10.08 3.65 -3.29
C LEU A 11 9.63 5.13 -3.30
N CYS A 12 8.59 5.44 -4.07
CA CYS A 12 8.02 6.80 -4.15
C CYS A 12 7.41 7.32 -2.84
N ALA A 13 7.31 6.49 -1.80
CA ALA A 13 6.70 6.79 -0.50
C ALA A 13 5.25 7.30 -0.51
N GLY A 14 4.59 7.37 -1.67
CA GLY A 14 3.24 7.92 -1.78
C GLY A 14 2.21 7.16 -0.92
N CYS A 15 2.37 5.84 -0.78
CA CYS A 15 1.52 5.04 0.08
C CYS A 15 1.68 5.33 1.58
N ALA A 16 2.88 5.71 2.03
CA ALA A 16 3.15 6.13 3.41
C ALA A 16 2.56 7.53 3.67
N SER A 17 2.76 8.47 2.73
CA SER A 17 2.24 9.85 2.87
C SER A 17 0.71 9.93 2.90
N VAL A 18 0.01 9.07 2.16
CA VAL A 18 -1.48 9.07 2.18
C VAL A 18 -2.08 8.18 3.26
N CYS A 19 -1.27 7.46 4.04
CA CYS A 19 -1.78 6.52 5.04
C CYS A 19 -2.24 7.30 6.28
N PRO A 20 -3.56 7.39 6.56
CA PRO A 20 -4.04 8.19 7.69
C PRO A 20 -3.68 7.57 9.04
N THR A 21 -3.44 6.26 9.09
CA THR A 21 -3.12 5.53 10.31
C THR A 21 -1.62 5.30 10.50
N GLY A 22 -0.78 5.71 9.54
CA GLY A 22 0.65 5.41 9.57
C GLY A 22 0.95 3.90 9.55
N ALA A 23 0.11 3.11 8.90
CA ALA A 23 0.33 1.67 8.72
C ALA A 23 1.44 1.34 7.71
N LEU A 24 1.89 2.32 6.95
CA LEU A 24 2.96 2.20 5.96
C LEU A 24 4.00 3.27 6.26
N GLU A 25 5.24 2.85 6.48
CA GLU A 25 6.35 3.77 6.73
C GLU A 25 7.53 3.45 5.82
N LEU A 26 8.20 4.49 5.32
CA LEU A 26 9.44 4.33 4.57
C LEU A 26 10.60 4.28 5.57
N VAL A 27 11.19 3.10 5.73
CA VAL A 27 12.36 2.90 6.60
C VAL A 27 13.57 2.59 5.73
N GLY A 28 14.42 3.60 5.53
CA GLY A 28 15.56 3.52 4.62
C GLY A 28 15.10 3.40 3.18
N ASN A 29 15.37 2.24 2.55
CA ASN A 29 15.02 1.94 1.15
C ASN A 29 13.95 0.85 1.03
N LYS A 30 13.08 0.70 2.02
CA LYS A 30 11.93 -0.23 1.97
C LYS A 30 10.70 0.36 2.64
N ILE A 31 9.53 -0.07 2.18
CA ILE A 31 8.26 0.22 2.84
C ILE A 31 8.00 -0.87 3.88
N GLU A 32 7.94 -0.48 5.14
CA GLU A 32 7.49 -1.32 6.26
C GLU A 32 5.96 -1.24 6.36
N TYR A 33 5.32 -2.39 6.55
CA TYR A 33 3.88 -2.51 6.68
C TYR A 33 3.52 -3.02 8.07
N TYR A 34 2.72 -2.21 8.79
CA TYR A 34 2.21 -2.50 10.12
C TYR A 34 0.74 -2.93 10.04
N PRO A 35 0.44 -4.24 9.99
CA PRO A 35 -0.93 -4.73 9.87
C PRO A 35 -1.81 -4.32 11.06
N GLU A 36 -1.23 -4.12 12.24
CA GLU A 36 -1.93 -3.66 13.46
C GLU A 36 -2.57 -2.28 13.31
N LYS A 37 -1.98 -1.39 12.50
CA LYS A 37 -2.49 -0.04 12.22
C LYS A 37 -3.36 -0.01 10.96
N CYS A 38 -3.44 -1.11 10.22
CA CYS A 38 -4.06 -1.14 8.89
C CYS A 38 -5.58 -1.34 8.98
N ILE A 39 -6.32 -0.25 8.80
CA ILE A 39 -7.80 -0.28 8.74
C ILE A 39 -8.36 -0.72 7.39
N SER A 40 -7.52 -1.21 6.47
CA SER A 40 -7.94 -1.63 5.13
C SER A 40 -8.72 -0.54 4.36
N CYS A 41 -8.32 0.74 4.50
CA CYS A 41 -8.98 1.86 3.83
C CYS A 41 -8.88 1.79 2.29
N GLY A 42 -7.75 1.31 1.78
CA GLY A 42 -7.48 1.14 0.34
C GLY A 42 -6.86 2.36 -0.36
N THR A 43 -6.54 3.43 0.36
CA THR A 43 -5.91 4.64 -0.21
C THR A 43 -4.52 4.35 -0.78
N CYS A 44 -3.75 3.48 -0.10
CA CYS A 44 -2.43 3.06 -0.54
C CYS A 44 -2.44 2.42 -1.95
N VAL A 45 -3.47 1.64 -2.27
CA VAL A 45 -3.60 1.01 -3.59
C VAL A 45 -3.94 2.04 -4.66
N LYS A 46 -4.81 3.00 -4.34
CA LYS A 46 -5.21 4.06 -5.29
C LYS A 46 -4.05 5.00 -5.65
N VAL A 47 -3.19 5.32 -4.68
CA VAL A 47 -2.06 6.24 -4.91
C VAL A 47 -0.85 5.54 -5.54
N CYS A 48 -0.73 4.21 -5.41
CA CYS A 48 0.49 3.50 -5.83
C CYS A 48 0.63 3.52 -7.36
N PRO A 49 1.59 4.28 -7.93
CA PRO A 49 1.73 4.39 -9.37
C PRO A 49 2.27 3.09 -10.00
N ALA A 50 3.02 2.31 -9.22
CA ALA A 50 3.57 1.02 -9.64
C ALA A 50 2.55 -0.13 -9.51
N ALA A 51 1.35 0.13 -8.98
CA ALA A 51 0.29 -0.86 -8.79
C ALA A 51 0.74 -2.15 -8.04
N VAL A 52 1.72 -2.04 -7.15
CA VAL A 52 2.30 -3.18 -6.41
C VAL A 52 1.57 -3.53 -5.13
N ILE A 53 0.58 -2.74 -4.73
CA ILE A 53 -0.17 -2.94 -3.50
C ILE A 53 -1.54 -3.54 -3.85
N THR A 54 -1.86 -4.67 -3.23
CA THR A 54 -3.15 -5.34 -3.39
C THR A 54 -3.94 -5.25 -2.09
N LEU A 55 -5.20 -4.84 -2.16
CA LEU A 55 -6.13 -4.85 -1.01
C LEU A 55 -7.05 -6.08 -1.13
N ARG A 56 -7.03 -6.95 -0.12
CA ARG A 56 -8.08 -7.98 0.04
C ARG A 56 -9.22 -7.39 0.87
N LYS A 57 -10.33 -7.09 0.18
CA LYS A 57 -11.66 -6.88 0.77
C LYS A 57 -12.62 -7.89 0.16
N GLU A 58 -13.51 -8.44 0.98
CA GLU A 58 -14.61 -9.30 0.55
C GLU A 58 -15.48 -8.51 -0.44
N GLY A 59 -15.35 -8.77 -1.74
CA GLY A 59 -16.26 -8.28 -2.78
C GLY A 59 -15.74 -7.31 -3.85
N LYS A 60 -14.56 -6.67 -3.77
CA LYS A 60 -13.98 -5.90 -4.92
C LYS A 60 -12.46 -5.83 -4.89
N GLU A 61 -11.84 -6.43 -5.90
CA GLU A 61 -10.40 -6.34 -6.18
C GLU A 61 -10.10 -5.04 -6.95
N THR A 62 -9.63 -4.00 -6.25
CA THR A 62 -9.13 -2.78 -6.92
C THR A 62 -7.61 -2.90 -7.04
N GLY A 63 -7.13 -3.67 -8.02
CA GLY A 63 -5.76 -3.50 -8.51
C GLY A 63 -5.77 -2.33 -9.48
N ALA A 64 -4.85 -1.37 -9.32
CA ALA A 64 -4.70 -0.29 -10.29
C ALA A 64 -4.26 -0.91 -11.63
N LYS A 65 -5.25 -1.26 -12.46
CA LYS A 65 -5.02 -1.72 -13.83
C LYS A 65 -4.50 -0.52 -14.62
N LYS A 66 -3.29 -0.65 -15.16
CA LYS A 66 -2.89 0.10 -16.35
C LYS A 66 -2.83 -0.88 -17.51
#